data_AF-A0A914NU46-F1
#
_entry.id   AF-A0A914NU46-F1
#
_cell.length_a   1.000
_cell.length_b   1.000
_cell.length_c   1.000
_cell.angle_alpha   90.00
_cell.angle_beta   90.00
_cell.angle_gamma   90.00
#
_symmetry.space_group_name_H-M   'P 1'
#
loop_
_entity.id
_entity.type
_entity.pdbx_description
1 polymer ?
#
loop_
_entity_poly.entity_id
_entity_poly.type
_entity_poly.pdbx_seq_one_letter_code
_entity_poly.pdbx_strand_id
1 'polypeptide(L)'
;MKAIRLSVFSSKCRLDKFTNQRPSLNNPKKLFEEFKKRGPFHYLQFCYWKLGDLKQAVKSAFTFLVANPGDEDTLNNLHFYMEQPGFEREMLIDEWQYRHEMLYMKAVNAYSNQEWLNCVNLFQESLQQFWEALEDCRSECEYLNNNEEVNGGDEQNEWSVFITATYLSVLQCKQSCFSQQSFLNGRFTKHLLLSHYEHLHLCQFNLKRGREACQSVENVLLLQPKNIVMRRNKLFYLNYFNGNVENDVSLFQPSKEIRNFVRREEVERRFLQFLEKEMNEEYGTCRTTTKNFALKHTHHCVEYMGSNRYKNTKL
;
A
#
# COMPACT_ATOMS: atom_id res chain seq x y z
N MET A 1 25.05 -6.86 -8.55
CA MET A 1 25.88 -5.82 -9.24
C MET A 1 25.08 -4.65 -9.83
N LYS A 2 23.87 -4.83 -10.41
CA LYS A 2 23.07 -3.69 -10.94
C LYS A 2 22.61 -2.68 -9.87
N ALA A 3 22.19 -3.15 -8.68
CA ALA A 3 21.77 -2.28 -7.57
C ALA A 3 22.91 -1.38 -7.04
N ILE A 4 24.13 -1.92 -6.93
CA ILE A 4 25.34 -1.17 -6.53
C ILE A 4 25.70 -0.10 -7.57
N ARG A 5 25.52 -0.38 -8.86
CA ARG A 5 25.73 0.63 -9.91
C ARG A 5 24.70 1.77 -9.80
N LEU A 6 23.42 1.47 -9.54
CA LEU A 6 22.38 2.49 -9.36
C LEU A 6 22.64 3.40 -8.16
N SER A 7 23.09 2.87 -7.02
CA SER A 7 23.41 3.70 -5.85
C SER A 7 24.61 4.63 -6.10
N VAL A 8 25.66 4.13 -6.76
CA VAL A 8 26.86 4.90 -7.15
C VAL A 8 26.56 5.94 -8.25
N PHE A 9 25.64 5.66 -9.17
CA PHE A 9 25.24 6.63 -10.19
C PHE A 9 24.37 7.75 -9.63
N SER A 10 23.53 7.47 -8.61
CA SER A 10 22.69 8.49 -7.99
C SER A 10 23.52 9.55 -7.25
N SER A 11 24.65 9.17 -6.62
CA SER A 11 25.51 10.10 -5.87
C SER A 11 26.28 11.05 -6.78
N LYS A 12 26.81 10.57 -7.92
CA LYS A 12 27.40 11.44 -8.95
C LYS A 12 26.37 12.36 -9.60
N CYS A 13 25.20 11.84 -9.95
CA CYS A 13 24.13 12.65 -10.55
C CYS A 13 23.61 13.70 -9.55
N ARG A 14 23.58 13.38 -8.25
CA ARG A 14 23.22 14.32 -7.18
C ARG A 14 24.18 15.52 -7.11
N LEU A 15 25.48 15.28 -7.21
CA LEU A 15 26.50 16.33 -7.17
C LEU A 15 26.52 17.17 -8.46
N ASP A 16 26.24 16.54 -9.61
CA ASP A 16 26.33 17.19 -10.93
C ASP A 16 25.08 18.01 -11.28
N LYS A 17 23.89 17.58 -10.82
CA LYS A 17 22.60 18.26 -11.08
C LYS A 17 22.13 19.19 -9.97
N PHE A 18 22.58 19.00 -8.73
CA PHE A 18 22.16 19.84 -7.60
C PHE A 18 23.35 20.65 -7.11
N THR A 19 23.33 21.95 -7.38
CA THR A 19 24.36 22.91 -6.95
C THR A 19 24.36 23.07 -5.43
N ASN A 20 25.46 23.59 -4.87
CA ASN A 20 25.59 23.96 -3.45
C ASN A 20 24.54 24.98 -2.96
N GLN A 21 23.73 25.54 -3.86
CA GLN A 21 22.63 26.47 -3.52
C GLN A 21 21.35 25.75 -3.06
N ARG A 22 21.22 24.44 -3.32
CA ARG A 22 20.07 23.67 -2.82
C ARG A 22 20.30 23.38 -1.33
N PRO A 23 19.40 23.80 -0.43
CA PRO A 23 19.49 23.44 0.98
C PRO A 23 19.57 21.93 1.13
N SER A 24 20.39 21.45 2.06
CA SER A 24 20.37 20.03 2.44
C SER A 24 18.94 19.63 2.79
N LEU A 25 18.52 18.45 2.34
CA LEU A 25 17.27 17.87 2.82
C LEU A 25 17.50 17.45 4.27
N ASN A 26 17.21 18.35 5.20
CA ASN A 26 17.42 18.15 6.64
C ASN A 26 16.66 16.92 7.18
N ASN A 27 15.62 16.48 6.47
CA ASN A 27 14.87 15.26 6.80
C ASN A 27 14.16 14.68 5.55
N PRO A 28 14.80 13.75 4.81
CA PRO A 28 14.23 13.12 3.61
C PRO A 28 12.96 12.33 3.90
N LYS A 29 12.88 11.68 5.07
CA LYS A 29 11.72 10.90 5.52
C LYS A 29 10.50 11.81 5.71
N LYS A 30 10.68 12.95 6.38
CA LYS A 30 9.62 13.96 6.53
C LYS A 30 9.15 14.49 5.17
N LEU A 31 10.08 14.78 4.27
CA LEU A 31 9.72 15.24 2.92
C LEU A 31 8.87 14.18 2.19
N PHE A 32 9.25 12.91 2.28
CA PHE A 32 8.50 11.83 1.66
C PHE A 32 7.09 11.68 2.26
N GLU A 33 6.95 11.82 3.59
CA GLU A 33 5.65 11.83 4.26
C GLU A 33 4.77 13.01 3.80
N GLU A 34 5.34 14.18 3.55
CA GLU A 34 4.61 15.33 2.98
C GLU A 34 4.10 15.03 1.56
N PHE A 35 4.91 14.36 0.73
CA PHE A 35 4.47 13.92 -0.59
C PHE A 35 3.39 12.85 -0.53
N LYS A 36 3.50 11.87 0.39
CA LYS A 36 2.45 10.88 0.63
C LYS A 36 1.12 11.52 1.03
N LYS A 37 1.17 12.57 1.84
CA LYS A 37 0.01 13.39 2.20
C LYS A 37 -0.38 14.42 1.13
N ARG A 38 0.29 14.42 -0.02
CA ARG A 38 0.01 15.34 -1.14
C ARG A 38 0.15 16.81 -0.75
N GLY A 39 0.92 17.13 0.29
CA GLY A 39 1.13 18.48 0.81
C GLY A 39 1.48 19.55 -0.23
N PRO A 40 2.28 19.27 -1.27
CA PRO A 40 2.54 20.24 -2.33
C PRO A 40 1.28 20.75 -3.05
N PHE A 41 0.25 19.91 -3.21
CA PHE A 41 -1.01 20.31 -3.84
C PHE A 41 -1.80 21.31 -3.00
N HIS A 42 -1.70 21.22 -1.67
CA HIS A 42 -2.28 22.21 -0.77
C HIS A 42 -1.69 23.61 -1.04
N TYR A 43 -0.40 23.70 -1.35
CA TYR A 43 0.23 24.96 -1.70
C TYR A 43 -0.10 25.41 -3.13
N LEU A 44 -0.07 24.46 -4.08
CA LEU A 44 -0.33 24.73 -5.50
C LEU A 44 -1.73 25.29 -5.77
N GLN A 45 -2.77 24.85 -5.04
CA GLN A 45 -4.12 25.39 -5.21
C GLN A 45 -4.15 26.92 -5.03
N PHE A 46 -3.43 27.46 -4.03
CA PHE A 46 -3.39 28.90 -3.78
C PHE A 46 -2.61 29.62 -4.89
N CYS A 47 -1.51 29.03 -5.36
CA CYS A 47 -0.75 29.60 -6.47
C CYS A 47 -1.60 29.71 -7.75
N TYR A 48 -2.27 28.63 -8.13
CA TYR A 48 -3.13 28.62 -9.32
C TYR A 48 -4.31 29.58 -9.19
N TRP A 49 -4.92 29.66 -8.01
CA TRP A 49 -5.97 30.64 -7.73
C TRP A 49 -5.48 32.08 -7.91
N LYS A 50 -4.31 32.43 -7.37
CA LYS A 50 -3.73 33.78 -7.53
C LYS A 50 -3.34 34.11 -8.98
N LEU A 51 -3.08 33.10 -9.80
CA LEU A 51 -2.84 33.25 -11.24
C LEU A 51 -4.11 33.29 -12.09
N GLY A 52 -5.29 33.09 -11.48
CA GLY A 52 -6.58 33.04 -12.19
C GLY A 52 -6.86 31.72 -12.90
N ASP A 53 -6.08 30.66 -12.62
CA ASP A 53 -6.31 29.32 -13.18
C ASP A 53 -7.22 28.50 -12.26
N LEU A 54 -8.53 28.71 -12.41
CA LEU A 54 -9.55 28.01 -11.63
C LEU A 54 -9.44 26.48 -11.78
N LYS A 55 -9.18 26.00 -13.01
CA LYS A 55 -9.14 24.57 -13.31
C LYS A 55 -8.02 23.87 -12.54
N GLN A 56 -6.81 24.43 -12.56
CA GLN A 56 -5.69 23.83 -11.82
C GLN A 56 -5.80 24.06 -10.31
N ALA A 57 -6.44 25.15 -9.87
CA ALA A 57 -6.73 25.37 -8.45
C ALA A 57 -7.67 24.29 -7.90
N VAL A 58 -8.78 24.02 -8.59
CA VAL A 58 -9.75 22.97 -8.23
C VAL A 58 -9.09 21.60 -8.20
N LYS A 59 -8.35 21.23 -9.26
CA LYS A 59 -7.65 19.94 -9.33
C LYS A 59 -6.64 19.77 -8.20
N SER A 60 -5.86 20.80 -7.91
CA SER A 60 -4.87 20.76 -6.83
C SER A 60 -5.56 20.58 -5.47
N ALA A 61 -6.60 21.36 -5.20
CA ALA A 61 -7.37 21.26 -3.97
C ALA A 61 -8.02 19.88 -3.81
N PHE A 62 -8.63 19.36 -4.88
CA PHE A 62 -9.24 18.04 -4.88
C PHE A 62 -8.21 16.92 -4.69
N THR A 63 -7.07 17.00 -5.37
CA THR A 63 -5.94 16.06 -5.21
C THR A 63 -5.46 16.00 -3.76
N PHE A 64 -5.31 17.15 -3.10
CA PHE A 64 -4.94 17.20 -1.68
C PHE A 64 -6.04 16.63 -0.77
N LEU A 65 -7.30 17.00 -1.02
CA LEU A 65 -8.45 16.55 -0.22
C LEU A 65 -8.59 15.02 -0.26
N VAL A 66 -8.33 14.37 -1.40
CA VAL A 66 -8.42 12.91 -1.53
C VAL A 66 -7.49 12.18 -0.55
N ALA A 67 -6.30 12.72 -0.26
CA ALA A 67 -5.41 12.17 0.76
C ALA A 67 -5.71 12.67 2.19
N ASN A 68 -6.41 13.79 2.33
CA ASN A 68 -6.69 14.45 3.60
C ASN A 68 -8.18 14.83 3.71
N PRO A 69 -9.11 13.85 3.78
CA PRO A 69 -10.54 14.11 3.67
C PRO A 69 -11.15 14.92 4.82
N GLY A 70 -10.40 15.10 5.92
CA GLY A 70 -10.81 15.89 7.09
C GLY A 70 -10.21 17.29 7.15
N ASP A 71 -9.54 17.76 6.10
CA ASP A 71 -8.95 19.10 6.06
C ASP A 71 -10.02 20.17 5.77
N GLU A 72 -10.41 20.91 6.81
CA GLU A 72 -11.49 21.91 6.73
C GLU A 72 -11.17 23.06 5.77
N ASP A 73 -9.92 23.52 5.74
CA ASP A 73 -9.49 24.62 4.87
C ASP A 73 -9.66 24.27 3.39
N THR A 74 -9.23 23.07 2.98
CA THR A 74 -9.37 22.61 1.60
C THR A 74 -10.83 22.35 1.22
N LEU A 75 -11.65 21.84 2.15
CA LEU A 75 -13.09 21.71 1.93
C LEU A 75 -13.74 23.08 1.66
N ASN A 76 -13.43 24.08 2.48
CA ASN A 76 -13.93 25.45 2.32
C ASN A 76 -13.45 26.06 1.00
N ASN A 77 -12.18 25.86 0.64
CA ASN A 77 -11.61 26.35 -0.61
C ASN A 77 -12.29 25.70 -1.83
N LEU A 78 -12.52 24.38 -1.80
CA LEU A 78 -13.22 23.69 -2.88
C LEU A 78 -14.65 24.17 -3.02
N HIS A 79 -15.38 24.34 -1.91
CA HIS A 79 -16.73 24.92 -1.94
C HIS A 79 -16.71 26.29 -2.61
N PHE A 80 -15.78 27.16 -2.20
CA PHE A 80 -15.61 28.47 -2.80
C PHE A 80 -15.26 28.39 -4.31
N TYR A 81 -14.37 27.50 -4.73
CA TYR A 81 -14.03 27.32 -6.15
C TYR A 81 -15.21 26.81 -6.99
N MET A 82 -16.04 25.94 -6.40
CA MET A 82 -17.24 25.40 -7.06
C MET A 82 -18.32 26.46 -7.31
N GLU A 83 -18.29 27.57 -6.58
CA GLU A 83 -19.19 28.73 -6.77
C GLU A 83 -18.68 29.72 -7.83
N GLN A 84 -17.43 29.59 -8.30
CA GLN A 84 -16.85 30.52 -9.25
C GLN A 84 -17.40 30.34 -10.67
N PRO A 85 -17.51 31.43 -11.45
CA PRO A 85 -17.89 31.33 -12.86
C PRO A 85 -16.84 30.52 -13.63
N GLY A 86 -17.30 29.55 -14.42
CA GLY A 86 -16.44 28.66 -15.20
C GLY A 86 -16.07 27.36 -14.49
N PHE A 87 -16.59 27.09 -13.29
CA PHE A 87 -16.46 25.77 -12.68
C PHE A 87 -17.22 24.70 -13.48
N GLU A 88 -16.56 23.57 -13.72
CA GLU A 88 -17.13 22.37 -14.33
C GLU A 88 -16.85 21.17 -13.42
N ARG A 89 -17.80 20.22 -13.32
CA ARG A 89 -17.64 19.04 -12.43
C ARG A 89 -16.45 18.18 -12.84
N GLU A 90 -16.12 18.19 -14.13
CA GLU A 90 -14.99 17.51 -14.75
C GLU A 90 -13.63 18.07 -14.28
N MET A 91 -13.61 19.17 -13.53
CA MET A 91 -12.39 19.70 -12.89
C MET A 91 -12.03 18.96 -11.59
N LEU A 92 -12.97 18.22 -10.99
CA LEU A 92 -12.74 17.43 -9.77
C LEU A 92 -12.00 16.14 -10.09
N ILE A 93 -10.72 16.28 -10.44
CA ILE A 93 -9.82 15.19 -10.81
C ILE A 93 -8.68 15.14 -9.81
N ASP A 94 -8.40 13.94 -9.31
CA ASP A 94 -7.18 13.64 -8.58
C ASP A 94 -6.02 13.49 -9.56
N GLU A 95 -5.13 14.48 -9.62
CA GLU A 95 -3.96 14.47 -10.50
C GLU A 95 -2.92 13.41 -10.10
N TRP A 96 -3.01 12.90 -8.87
CA TRP A 96 -2.18 11.83 -8.31
C TRP A 96 -2.96 10.54 -8.09
N GLN A 97 -4.05 10.35 -8.83
CA GLN A 97 -4.79 9.10 -8.82
C GLN A 97 -3.94 7.96 -9.38
N TYR A 98 -3.97 6.81 -8.72
CA TYR A 98 -3.31 5.62 -9.26
C TYR A 98 -4.02 5.12 -10.52
N ARG A 99 -3.25 4.55 -11.45
CA ARG A 99 -3.80 4.04 -12.72
C ARG A 99 -4.79 2.90 -12.50
N HIS A 100 -4.51 1.98 -11.57
CA HIS A 100 -5.42 0.88 -11.25
C HIS A 100 -6.74 1.39 -10.68
N GLU A 101 -6.71 2.41 -9.83
CA GLU A 101 -7.92 3.03 -9.26
C GLU A 101 -8.81 3.62 -10.37
N MET A 102 -8.21 4.41 -11.26
CA MET A 102 -8.90 5.01 -12.40
C MET A 102 -9.53 3.95 -13.31
N LEU A 103 -8.79 2.89 -13.63
CA LEU A 103 -9.27 1.78 -14.46
C LEU A 103 -10.38 0.99 -13.76
N TYR A 104 -10.24 0.72 -12.46
CA TYR A 104 -11.27 0.05 -11.65
C TYR A 104 -12.59 0.82 -11.69
N MET A 105 -12.56 2.14 -11.48
CA MET A 105 -13.76 2.97 -11.54
C MET A 105 -14.42 2.95 -12.92
N LYS A 106 -13.63 3.02 -14.00
CA LYS A 106 -14.14 2.87 -15.37
C LYS A 106 -14.74 1.49 -15.60
N ALA A 107 -14.14 0.43 -15.05
CA ALA A 107 -14.63 -0.93 -15.16
C ALA A 107 -15.97 -1.13 -14.44
N VAL A 108 -16.14 -0.52 -13.25
CA VAL A 108 -17.43 -0.51 -12.52
C VAL A 108 -18.52 0.22 -13.31
N ASN A 109 -18.17 1.32 -13.99
CA ASN A 109 -19.11 2.01 -14.88
C ASN A 109 -19.51 1.13 -16.08
N ALA A 110 -18.53 0.50 -16.73
CA ALA A 110 -18.78 -0.44 -17.84
C ALA A 110 -19.64 -1.64 -17.39
N TYR A 111 -19.42 -2.17 -16.19
CA TYR A 111 -20.27 -3.20 -15.59
C TYR A 111 -21.71 -2.71 -15.41
N SER A 112 -21.89 -1.50 -14.87
CA SER A 112 -23.22 -0.90 -14.64
C SER A 112 -23.98 -0.67 -15.95
N ASN A 113 -23.27 -0.34 -17.02
CA ASN A 113 -23.80 -0.15 -18.37
C ASN A 113 -23.92 -1.45 -19.19
N GLN A 114 -23.60 -2.61 -18.59
CA GLN A 114 -23.63 -3.92 -19.24
C GLN A 114 -22.71 -4.04 -20.46
N GLU A 115 -21.66 -3.22 -20.52
CA GLU A 115 -20.63 -3.26 -21.55
C GLU A 115 -19.61 -4.38 -21.25
N TRP A 116 -20.04 -5.64 -21.37
CA TRP A 116 -19.31 -6.79 -20.82
C TRP A 116 -17.87 -6.92 -21.33
N LEU A 117 -17.62 -6.62 -22.62
CA LEU A 117 -16.27 -6.66 -23.18
C LEU A 117 -15.36 -5.58 -22.56
N ASN A 118 -15.85 -4.35 -22.44
CA ASN A 118 -15.12 -3.27 -21.79
C ASN A 118 -14.92 -3.56 -20.30
N CYS A 119 -15.94 -4.11 -19.64
CA CYS A 119 -15.84 -4.52 -18.25
C CYS A 119 -14.68 -5.49 -18.02
N VAL A 120 -14.60 -6.58 -18.79
CA VAL A 120 -13.50 -7.56 -18.64
C VAL A 120 -12.15 -6.92 -18.91
N ASN A 121 -12.00 -6.19 -20.01
CA ASN A 121 -10.72 -5.59 -20.38
C ASN A 121 -10.25 -4.57 -19.33
N LEU A 122 -11.13 -3.69 -18.86
CA LEU A 122 -10.79 -2.66 -17.88
C LEU A 122 -10.47 -3.24 -16.50
N PHE A 123 -11.20 -4.26 -16.03
CA PHE A 123 -10.86 -4.91 -14.76
C PHE A 123 -9.55 -5.71 -14.85
N GLN A 124 -9.27 -6.37 -15.99
CA GLN A 124 -7.99 -7.08 -16.19
C GLN A 124 -6.82 -6.10 -16.21
N GLU A 125 -6.95 -4.98 -16.93
CA GLU A 125 -5.92 -3.94 -16.96
C GLU A 125 -5.74 -3.28 -15.58
N SER A 126 -6.85 -2.97 -14.90
CA SER A 126 -6.85 -2.47 -13.52
C SER A 126 -6.09 -3.39 -12.59
N LEU A 127 -6.36 -4.69 -12.66
CA LEU A 127 -5.72 -5.69 -11.82
C LEU A 127 -4.22 -5.81 -12.13
N GLN A 128 -3.82 -5.75 -13.40
CA GLN A 128 -2.40 -5.74 -13.77
C GLN A 128 -1.69 -4.52 -13.16
N GLN A 129 -2.27 -3.33 -13.32
CA GLN A 129 -1.71 -2.08 -12.78
C GLN A 129 -1.69 -2.09 -11.24
N PHE A 130 -2.66 -2.75 -10.61
CA PHE A 130 -2.67 -2.92 -9.15
C PHE A 130 -1.47 -3.75 -8.66
N TRP A 131 -1.13 -4.84 -9.37
CA TRP A 131 0.04 -5.63 -9.03
C TRP A 131 1.35 -4.86 -9.21
N GLU A 132 1.47 -4.07 -10.28
CA GLU A 132 2.62 -3.19 -10.52
C GLU A 132 2.76 -2.17 -9.38
N ALA A 133 1.68 -1.44 -9.05
CA ALA A 133 1.66 -0.48 -7.95
C ALA A 133 1.97 -1.11 -6.58
N LEU A 134 1.54 -2.35 -6.35
CA LEU A 134 1.85 -3.09 -5.12
C LEU A 134 3.35 -3.39 -5.02
N GLU A 135 3.99 -3.85 -6.10
CA GLU A 135 5.43 -4.12 -6.10
C GLU A 135 6.27 -2.83 -6.02
N ASP A 136 5.83 -1.75 -6.67
CA ASP A 136 6.46 -0.44 -6.55
C ASP A 136 6.46 0.03 -5.09
N CYS A 137 5.30 0.02 -4.42
CA CYS A 137 5.20 0.35 -3.00
C CYS A 137 6.16 -0.52 -2.14
N ARG A 138 6.22 -1.82 -2.42
CA ARG A 138 7.08 -2.74 -1.66
C ARG A 138 8.56 -2.46 -1.89
N SER A 139 8.95 -1.99 -3.07
CA SER A 139 10.32 -1.58 -3.37
C SER A 139 10.72 -0.29 -2.65
N GLU A 140 9.78 0.65 -2.49
CA GLU A 140 10.00 1.90 -1.75
C GLU A 140 10.29 1.66 -0.27
N CYS A 141 9.72 0.59 0.32
CA CYS A 141 9.98 0.22 1.70
C CYS A 141 11.46 -0.07 1.99
N GLU A 142 12.22 -0.56 1.01
CA GLU A 142 13.67 -0.79 1.16
C GLU A 142 14.46 0.51 1.09
N TYR A 143 13.98 1.49 0.32
CA TYR A 143 14.67 2.78 0.12
C TYR A 143 14.58 3.68 1.36
N LEU A 144 13.42 3.74 2.01
CA LEU A 144 13.20 4.64 3.14
C LEU A 144 14.05 4.29 4.37
N ASN A 145 14.36 3.01 4.58
CA ASN A 145 15.18 2.56 5.70
C ASN A 145 16.69 2.76 5.48
N ASN A 146 17.15 2.92 4.24
CA ASN A 146 18.58 3.15 3.94
C ASN A 146 19.04 4.59 4.20
N ASN A 147 18.13 5.51 4.53
CA ASN A 147 18.42 6.93 4.74
C ASN A 147 18.52 7.32 6.23
N GLU A 148 18.44 6.36 7.16
CA GLU A 148 18.78 6.62 8.55
C GLU A 148 20.31 6.62 8.66
N GLU A 149 20.89 7.78 8.99
CA GLU A 149 22.32 7.92 9.24
C GLU A 149 22.73 6.93 10.34
N VAL A 150 23.48 5.91 9.93
CA VAL A 150 24.08 4.93 10.83
C VAL A 150 25.15 5.65 11.63
N ASN A 151 24.76 6.22 12.77
CA ASN A 151 25.72 6.56 13.82
C ASN A 151 26.20 5.23 14.39
N GLY A 152 27.31 4.73 13.86
CA GLY A 152 27.95 3.51 14.34
C GLY A 152 28.29 3.66 15.82
N GLY A 153 27.49 3.04 16.69
CA GLY A 153 27.88 2.77 18.05
C GLY A 153 29.01 1.74 18.02
N ASP A 154 30.12 2.08 18.66
CA ASP A 154 31.28 1.23 18.84
C ASP A 154 30.90 0.01 19.71
N GLU A 155 30.19 -0.99 19.21
CA GLU A 155 30.08 -2.30 19.86
C GLU A 155 29.61 -3.40 18.89
N GLN A 156 30.41 -4.46 18.75
CA GLN A 156 30.22 -5.56 17.78
C GLN A 156 28.92 -6.38 17.98
N ASN A 157 28.17 -6.14 19.07
CA ASN A 157 26.90 -6.79 19.39
C ASN A 157 25.66 -6.05 18.84
N GLU A 158 25.80 -4.88 18.21
CA GLU A 158 24.67 -4.09 17.73
C GLU A 158 24.22 -4.46 16.31
N TRP A 159 25.03 -5.14 15.50
CA TRP A 159 24.71 -5.42 14.10
C TRP A 159 23.54 -6.38 13.91
N SER A 160 23.46 -7.45 14.72
CA SER A 160 22.34 -8.40 14.65
C SER A 160 21.01 -7.73 15.02
N VAL A 161 21.04 -6.89 16.06
CA VAL A 161 19.90 -6.08 16.50
C VAL A 161 19.51 -5.08 15.42
N PHE A 162 20.47 -4.35 14.86
CA PHE A 162 20.25 -3.37 13.80
C PHE A 162 19.68 -4.00 12.53
N ILE A 163 20.26 -5.11 12.05
CA ILE A 163 19.77 -5.82 10.86
C ILE A 163 18.35 -6.34 11.11
N THR A 164 18.08 -6.88 12.29
CA THR A 164 16.75 -7.40 12.65
C THR A 164 15.71 -6.28 12.72
N ALA A 165 16.03 -5.16 13.38
CA ALA A 165 15.15 -4.00 13.48
C ALA A 165 14.87 -3.39 12.09
N THR A 166 15.90 -3.28 11.24
CA THR A 166 15.76 -2.80 9.86
C THR A 166 14.88 -3.74 9.06
N TYR A 167 15.13 -5.05 9.11
CA TYR A 167 14.32 -6.05 8.41
C TYR A 167 12.86 -6.02 8.87
N LEU A 168 12.62 -5.90 10.17
CA LEU A 168 11.28 -5.78 10.75
C LEU A 168 10.56 -4.52 10.23
N SER A 169 11.23 -3.37 10.24
CA SER A 169 10.68 -2.12 9.70
C SER A 169 10.33 -2.23 8.20
N VAL A 170 11.23 -2.80 7.39
CA VAL A 170 10.96 -3.04 5.95
C VAL A 170 9.76 -3.95 5.78
N LEU A 171 9.68 -5.04 6.55
CA LEU A 171 8.63 -6.04 6.44
C LEU A 171 7.26 -5.48 6.85
N GLN A 172 7.21 -4.71 7.94
CA GLN A 172 6.00 -3.99 8.37
C GLN A 172 5.51 -3.01 7.29
N CYS A 173 6.43 -2.24 6.70
CA CYS A 173 6.11 -1.36 5.58
C CYS A 173 5.52 -2.16 4.40
N LYS A 174 6.19 -3.24 3.99
CA LYS A 174 5.73 -4.10 2.87
C LYS A 174 4.34 -4.69 3.10
N GLN A 175 4.03 -5.10 4.33
CA GLN A 175 2.70 -5.64 4.66
C GLN A 175 1.60 -4.56 4.65
N SER A 176 1.96 -3.29 4.87
CA SER A 176 1.00 -2.19 4.76
C SER A 176 0.68 -1.79 3.31
N CYS A 177 1.51 -2.18 2.34
CA CYS A 177 1.36 -1.75 0.93
C CYS A 177 0.02 -2.14 0.32
N PHE A 178 -0.51 -3.34 0.59
CA PHE A 178 -1.84 -3.71 0.09
C PHE A 178 -2.92 -2.72 0.54
N SER A 179 -2.87 -2.29 1.81
CA SER A 179 -3.82 -1.33 2.35
C SER A 179 -3.63 0.06 1.74
N GLN A 180 -2.37 0.47 1.48
CA GLN A 180 -2.06 1.74 0.80
C GLN A 180 -2.60 1.77 -0.64
N GLN A 181 -2.57 0.64 -1.36
CA GLN A 181 -3.11 0.54 -2.73
C GLN A 181 -4.63 0.30 -2.77
N SER A 182 -5.30 0.19 -1.62
CA SER A 182 -6.72 -0.14 -1.50
C SER A 182 -7.62 1.09 -1.29
N PHE A 183 -7.15 2.29 -1.61
CA PHE A 183 -7.95 3.51 -1.58
C PHE A 183 -8.60 3.74 -2.95
N LEU A 184 -9.88 4.12 -2.94
CA LEU A 184 -10.62 4.58 -4.12
C LEU A 184 -11.22 5.95 -3.80
N ASN A 185 -10.82 7.00 -4.51
CA ASN A 185 -11.18 8.40 -4.28
C ASN A 185 -11.09 8.80 -2.80
N GLY A 186 -9.99 8.42 -2.13
CA GLY A 186 -9.73 8.76 -0.73
C GLY A 186 -10.49 7.91 0.28
N ARG A 187 -11.26 6.91 -0.17
CA ARG A 187 -11.97 5.97 0.71
C ARG A 187 -11.29 4.62 0.73
N PHE A 188 -10.92 4.17 1.92
CA PHE A 188 -10.33 2.85 2.11
C PHE A 188 -11.33 1.74 1.80
N THR A 189 -10.95 0.83 0.92
CA THR A 189 -11.77 -0.30 0.47
C THR A 189 -11.07 -1.61 0.83
N LYS A 190 -11.36 -2.13 2.03
CA LYS A 190 -10.74 -3.35 2.59
C LYS A 190 -10.75 -4.57 1.65
N HIS A 191 -11.78 -4.67 0.82
CA HIS A 191 -12.02 -5.82 -0.06
C HIS A 191 -11.84 -5.48 -1.54
N LEU A 192 -10.95 -4.54 -1.88
CA LEU A 192 -10.75 -4.10 -3.27
C LEU A 192 -10.40 -5.26 -4.21
N LEU A 193 -9.44 -6.10 -3.82
CA LEU A 193 -9.00 -7.23 -4.64
C LEU A 193 -10.07 -8.32 -4.76
N LEU A 194 -10.84 -8.55 -3.69
CA LEU A 194 -12.02 -9.42 -3.72
C LEU A 194 -13.03 -8.91 -4.76
N SER A 195 -13.37 -7.62 -4.68
CA SER A 195 -14.31 -6.95 -5.57
C SER A 195 -13.88 -7.01 -7.04
N HIS A 196 -12.58 -6.87 -7.34
CA HIS A 196 -12.07 -7.06 -8.70
C HIS A 196 -12.47 -8.43 -9.27
N TYR A 197 -12.23 -9.50 -8.52
CA TYR A 197 -12.53 -10.85 -8.99
C TYR A 197 -14.03 -11.16 -9.01
N GLU A 198 -14.81 -10.59 -8.09
CA GLU A 198 -16.28 -10.72 -8.10
C GLU A 198 -16.88 -10.06 -9.35
N HIS A 199 -16.43 -8.86 -9.73
CA HIS A 199 -16.89 -8.19 -10.95
C HIS A 199 -16.37 -8.89 -12.22
N LEU A 200 -15.10 -9.31 -12.24
CA LEU A 200 -14.53 -10.09 -13.36
C LEU A 200 -15.33 -11.37 -13.60
N HIS A 201 -15.66 -12.10 -12.54
CA HIS A 201 -16.49 -13.29 -12.61
C HIS A 201 -17.82 -13.02 -13.34
N LEU A 202 -18.54 -11.97 -12.95
CA LEU A 202 -19.82 -11.60 -13.56
C LEU A 202 -19.67 -11.17 -15.02
N CYS A 203 -18.66 -10.36 -15.34
CA CYS A 203 -18.44 -9.91 -16.71
C CYS A 203 -17.99 -11.04 -17.65
N GLN A 204 -17.13 -11.93 -17.18
CA GLN A 204 -16.69 -13.12 -17.92
C GLN A 204 -17.85 -14.10 -18.14
N PHE A 205 -18.70 -14.29 -17.13
CA PHE A 205 -19.89 -15.12 -17.24
C PHE A 205 -20.85 -14.62 -18.33
N ASN A 206 -21.14 -13.32 -18.37
CA ASN A 206 -22.00 -12.71 -19.40
C ASN A 206 -21.40 -12.81 -20.82
N LEU A 207 -20.07 -12.85 -20.97
CA LEU A 207 -19.39 -13.12 -22.24
C LEU A 207 -19.28 -14.61 -22.59
N LYS A 208 -19.85 -15.52 -21.80
CA LYS A 208 -19.71 -16.98 -21.95
C LYS A 208 -18.27 -17.47 -21.86
N ARG A 209 -17.39 -16.71 -21.18
CA ARG A 209 -15.99 -17.07 -20.91
C ARG A 209 -15.89 -17.97 -19.67
N GLY A 210 -16.40 -19.19 -19.78
CA GLY A 210 -16.59 -20.10 -18.64
C GLY A 210 -15.32 -20.44 -17.86
N ARG A 211 -14.19 -20.72 -18.55
CA ARG A 211 -12.91 -21.04 -17.88
C ARG A 211 -12.39 -19.86 -17.04
N GLU A 212 -12.39 -18.66 -17.61
CA GLU A 212 -11.98 -17.44 -16.91
C GLU A 212 -12.91 -17.15 -15.72
N ALA A 213 -14.23 -17.28 -15.91
CA ALA A 213 -15.20 -17.10 -14.83
C ALA A 213 -14.96 -18.08 -13.67
N CYS A 214 -14.67 -19.36 -13.96
CA CYS A 214 -14.36 -20.36 -12.93
C CYS A 214 -13.05 -20.03 -12.18
N GLN A 215 -12.02 -19.55 -12.88
CA GLN A 215 -10.79 -19.06 -12.23
C GLN A 215 -11.06 -17.85 -11.34
N SER A 216 -11.89 -16.89 -11.77
CA SER A 216 -12.30 -15.75 -10.94
C SER A 216 -13.05 -16.18 -9.67
N VAL A 217 -13.94 -17.19 -9.77
CA VAL A 217 -14.58 -17.81 -8.59
C VAL A 217 -13.54 -18.37 -7.62
N GLU A 218 -12.54 -19.11 -8.11
CA GLU A 218 -11.48 -19.64 -7.25
C GLU A 218 -10.61 -18.55 -6.64
N ASN A 219 -10.32 -17.47 -7.37
CA ASN A 219 -9.57 -16.34 -6.82
C ASN A 219 -10.32 -15.73 -5.62
N VAL A 220 -11.64 -15.56 -5.74
CA VAL A 220 -12.48 -15.09 -4.63
C VAL A 220 -12.49 -16.08 -3.48
N LEU A 221 -12.62 -17.39 -3.74
CA LEU A 221 -12.63 -18.41 -2.69
C LEU A 221 -11.26 -18.56 -2.01
N LEU A 222 -10.16 -18.26 -2.69
CA LEU A 222 -8.82 -18.22 -2.08
C LEU A 222 -8.70 -17.04 -1.09
N LEU A 223 -9.24 -15.88 -1.44
CA LEU A 223 -9.26 -14.69 -0.59
C LEU A 223 -10.27 -14.79 0.56
N GLN A 224 -11.45 -15.34 0.29
CA GLN A 224 -12.54 -15.49 1.24
C GLN A 224 -13.19 -16.86 1.12
N PRO A 225 -12.61 -17.90 1.76
CA PRO A 225 -13.10 -19.28 1.64
C PRO A 225 -14.55 -19.47 2.06
N LYS A 226 -15.10 -18.60 2.92
CA LYS A 226 -16.47 -18.65 3.42
C LYS A 226 -17.49 -17.88 2.57
N ASN A 227 -17.10 -17.32 1.42
CA ASN A 227 -18.02 -16.59 0.54
C ASN A 227 -19.12 -17.53 -0.01
N ILE A 228 -20.35 -17.35 0.48
CA ILE A 228 -21.48 -18.24 0.17
C ILE A 228 -21.88 -18.14 -1.29
N VAL A 229 -21.82 -16.93 -1.87
CA VAL A 229 -22.19 -16.68 -3.27
C VAL A 229 -21.25 -17.44 -4.19
N MET A 230 -19.93 -17.31 -4.00
CA MET A 230 -18.96 -17.99 -4.85
C MET A 230 -18.94 -19.51 -4.68
N ARG A 231 -19.23 -20.02 -3.48
CA ARG A 231 -19.45 -21.47 -3.29
C ARG A 231 -20.65 -21.98 -4.08
N ARG A 232 -21.76 -21.23 -4.08
CA ARG A 232 -22.96 -21.58 -4.87
C ARG A 232 -22.67 -21.49 -6.37
N ASN A 233 -21.96 -20.47 -6.82
CA ASN A 233 -21.55 -20.32 -8.23
C ASN A 233 -20.65 -21.48 -8.66
N LYS A 234 -19.68 -21.88 -7.83
CA LYS A 234 -18.85 -23.08 -8.08
C LYS A 234 -19.70 -24.33 -8.25
N LEU A 235 -20.64 -24.59 -7.35
CA LEU A 235 -21.57 -25.73 -7.45
C LEU A 235 -22.43 -25.66 -8.71
N PHE A 236 -22.94 -24.48 -9.05
CA PHE A 236 -23.70 -24.25 -10.28
C PHE A 236 -22.89 -24.62 -11.52
N TYR A 237 -21.65 -24.15 -11.62
CA TYR A 237 -20.76 -24.47 -12.73
C TYR A 237 -20.41 -25.96 -12.80
N LEU A 238 -20.08 -26.59 -11.67
CA LEU A 238 -19.84 -28.03 -11.62
C LEU A 238 -21.05 -28.81 -12.17
N ASN A 239 -22.27 -28.47 -11.74
CA ASN A 239 -23.48 -29.13 -12.23
C ASN A 239 -23.75 -28.84 -13.71
N TYR A 240 -23.51 -27.61 -14.17
CA TYR A 240 -23.68 -27.22 -15.56
C TYR A 240 -22.73 -27.98 -16.50
N PHE A 241 -21.48 -28.23 -16.06
CA PHE A 241 -20.47 -28.94 -16.85
C PHE A 241 -20.47 -30.47 -16.66
N ASN A 242 -21.10 -31.00 -15.61
CA ASN A 242 -21.23 -32.45 -15.34
C ASN A 242 -21.95 -33.24 -16.45
N GLY A 243 -22.59 -32.58 -17.43
CA GLY A 243 -23.15 -33.23 -18.62
C GLY A 243 -22.14 -33.48 -19.77
N ASN A 244 -20.95 -32.84 -19.76
CA ASN A 244 -20.03 -32.86 -20.91
C ASN A 244 -18.53 -32.97 -20.56
N VAL A 245 -18.11 -32.86 -19.29
CA VAL A 245 -16.69 -32.97 -18.92
C VAL A 245 -16.58 -33.60 -17.53
N GLU A 246 -16.15 -34.86 -17.47
CA GLU A 246 -15.71 -35.48 -16.22
C GLU A 246 -14.59 -34.63 -15.59
N ASN A 247 -14.88 -34.04 -14.42
CA ASN A 247 -13.90 -33.66 -13.39
C ASN A 247 -12.59 -33.02 -13.90
N ASP A 248 -12.67 -32.00 -14.75
CA ASP A 248 -11.48 -31.23 -15.14
C ASP A 248 -11.04 -30.35 -13.96
N VAL A 249 -10.20 -30.90 -13.08
CA VAL A 249 -9.54 -30.21 -11.95
C VAL A 249 -8.81 -28.94 -12.42
N SER A 250 -8.55 -28.79 -13.72
CA SER A 250 -7.99 -27.56 -14.29
C SER A 250 -8.96 -26.37 -14.33
N LEU A 251 -10.27 -26.60 -14.28
CA LEU A 251 -11.26 -25.52 -14.44
C LEU A 251 -11.31 -24.59 -13.23
N PHE A 252 -11.13 -25.16 -12.03
CA PHE A 252 -11.15 -24.45 -10.76
C PHE A 252 -9.73 -24.37 -10.18
N GLN A 253 -8.92 -23.51 -10.78
CA GLN A 253 -7.61 -23.16 -10.24
C GLN A 253 -7.48 -21.64 -10.13
N PRO A 254 -7.08 -21.12 -8.94
CA PRO A 254 -6.78 -19.71 -8.81
C PRO A 254 -5.66 -19.29 -9.77
N SER A 255 -5.54 -17.99 -10.06
CA SER A 255 -4.45 -17.47 -10.87
C SER A 255 -3.10 -17.59 -10.13
N LYS A 256 -1.99 -17.52 -10.85
CA LYS A 256 -0.65 -17.65 -10.24
C LYS A 256 -0.35 -16.44 -9.34
N GLU A 257 -0.75 -15.26 -9.78
CA GLU A 257 -0.55 -13.97 -9.14
C GLU A 257 -1.19 -13.97 -7.76
N ILE A 258 -2.47 -14.37 -7.67
CA ILE A 258 -3.19 -14.37 -6.39
C ILE A 258 -2.67 -15.44 -5.42
N ARG A 259 -2.25 -16.61 -5.92
CA ARG A 259 -1.62 -17.64 -5.08
C ARG A 259 -0.31 -17.15 -4.48
N ASN A 260 0.52 -16.52 -5.31
CA ASN A 260 1.80 -15.96 -4.86
C ASN A 260 1.60 -14.85 -3.84
N PHE A 261 0.64 -13.95 -4.09
CA PHE A 261 0.27 -12.89 -3.17
C PHE A 261 -0.20 -13.46 -1.82
N VAL A 262 -1.24 -14.30 -1.80
CA VAL A 262 -1.79 -14.87 -0.56
C VAL A 262 -0.73 -15.66 0.22
N ARG A 263 0.10 -16.45 -0.47
CA ARG A 263 1.19 -17.19 0.17
C ARG A 263 2.20 -16.25 0.81
N ARG A 264 2.60 -15.18 0.11
CA ARG A 264 3.56 -14.20 0.61
C ARG A 264 3.01 -13.47 1.83
N GLU A 265 1.82 -12.88 1.71
CA GLU A 265 1.18 -12.15 2.81
C GLU A 265 1.02 -13.03 4.06
N GLU A 266 0.63 -14.29 3.89
CA GLU A 266 0.46 -15.23 5.01
C GLU A 266 1.79 -15.53 5.71
N VAL A 267 2.86 -15.78 4.96
CA VAL A 267 4.20 -16.05 5.53
C VAL A 267 4.75 -14.81 6.24
N GLU A 268 4.69 -13.65 5.58
CA GLU A 268 5.17 -12.38 6.13
C GLU A 268 4.40 -12.01 7.42
N ARG A 269 3.07 -12.19 7.43
CA ARG A 269 2.23 -11.95 8.60
C ARG A 269 2.53 -12.89 9.76
N ARG A 270 2.69 -14.19 9.50
CA ARG A 270 3.07 -15.16 10.54
C ARG A 270 4.43 -14.85 11.14
N PHE A 271 5.38 -14.44 10.31
CA PHE A 271 6.70 -14.06 10.77
C PHE A 271 6.66 -12.81 11.67
N LEU A 272 5.90 -11.78 11.30
CA LEU A 272 5.70 -10.60 12.14
C LEU A 272 5.04 -10.95 13.48
N GLN A 273 4.00 -11.79 13.47
CA GLN A 273 3.33 -12.25 14.69
C GLN A 273 4.26 -13.05 15.60
N PHE A 274 5.13 -13.88 15.02
CA PHE A 274 6.15 -14.61 15.77
C PHE A 274 7.11 -13.64 16.46
N LEU A 275 7.67 -12.67 15.72
CA LEU A 275 8.60 -11.68 16.30
C LEU A 275 7.94 -10.82 17.39
N GLU A 276 6.71 -10.38 17.17
CA GLU A 276 5.95 -9.63 18.20
C GLU A 276 5.78 -10.45 19.47
N LYS A 277 5.56 -11.76 19.36
CA LYS A 277 5.42 -12.65 20.51
C LYS A 277 6.74 -12.79 21.27
N GLU A 278 7.84 -13.10 20.58
CA GLU A 278 9.16 -13.28 21.20
C GLU A 278 9.62 -11.99 21.91
N MET A 279 9.45 -10.83 21.28
CA MET A 279 9.79 -9.54 21.90
C MET A 279 8.99 -9.26 23.19
N ASN A 280 7.73 -9.70 23.25
CA ASN A 280 6.88 -9.52 24.42
C ASN A 280 7.21 -10.51 25.56
N GLU A 281 7.66 -11.73 25.23
CA GLU A 281 8.00 -12.77 26.20
C GLU A 281 9.38 -12.55 26.85
N GLU A 282 10.36 -12.03 26.10
CA GLU A 282 11.74 -11.87 26.57
C GLU A 282 11.97 -10.57 27.40
N TYR A 283 11.21 -9.50 27.11
CA TYR A 283 11.42 -8.19 27.74
C TYR A 283 10.24 -7.68 28.59
N GLY A 284 9.21 -8.52 28.80
CA GLY A 284 7.91 -8.06 29.31
C GLY A 284 7.27 -7.05 28.36
N THR A 285 6.03 -6.63 28.63
CA THR A 285 5.36 -5.60 27.82
C THR A 285 6.10 -4.27 27.95
N CYS A 286 7.12 -4.06 27.14
CA CYS A 286 7.72 -2.76 26.94
C CYS A 286 6.68 -1.94 26.16
N ARG A 287 5.74 -1.32 26.88
CA ARG A 287 4.78 -0.34 26.35
C ARG A 287 5.57 0.86 25.83
N THR A 288 6.20 0.70 24.68
CA THR A 288 6.69 1.80 23.88
C THR A 288 5.56 2.14 22.92
N THR A 289 4.90 3.25 23.21
CA THR A 289 4.03 3.94 22.27
C THR A 289 4.70 3.95 20.89
N THR A 290 4.11 3.24 19.93
CA THR A 290 4.49 3.15 18.52
C THR A 290 4.30 4.51 17.83
N LYS A 291 5.08 5.50 18.24
CA LYS A 291 5.21 6.78 17.53
C LYS A 291 6.63 7.26 17.33
N ASN A 292 7.66 6.69 17.98
CA ASN A 292 9.05 7.07 17.72
C ASN A 292 9.99 5.91 18.06
N PHE A 293 10.18 4.97 17.11
CA PHE A 293 11.31 4.04 17.17
C PHE A 293 12.52 4.61 16.40
N ALA A 294 12.68 5.93 16.44
CA ALA A 294 13.89 6.62 16.05
C ALA A 294 14.51 7.22 17.32
N LEU A 295 15.64 6.65 17.74
CA LEU A 295 16.68 7.28 18.56
C LEU A 295 16.18 8.06 19.79
N LYS A 296 16.00 7.36 20.92
CA LYS A 296 16.21 7.99 22.25
C LYS A 296 16.45 7.08 23.45
N HIS A 297 16.55 5.76 23.30
CA HIS A 297 16.83 4.88 24.44
C HIS A 297 17.98 3.90 24.16
N THR A 298 19.20 4.44 24.11
CA THR A 298 20.44 3.68 24.37
C THR A 298 21.05 4.02 25.73
N HIS A 299 20.42 4.84 26.57
CA HIS A 299 21.00 5.28 27.86
C HIS A 299 20.31 4.79 29.14
N HIS A 300 19.35 3.85 29.11
CA HIS A 300 18.72 3.39 30.36
C HIS A 300 18.55 1.87 30.58
N CYS A 301 19.21 1.02 29.80
CA CYS A 301 19.24 -0.43 30.08
C CYS A 301 20.60 -0.94 30.61
N VAL A 302 21.51 -0.07 31.08
CA VAL A 302 22.85 -0.49 31.55
C VAL A 302 23.02 -0.47 33.08
N GLU A 303 22.13 0.14 33.86
CA GLU A 303 22.29 0.15 35.32
C GLU A 303 21.44 -0.92 36.00
N TYR A 304 21.84 -2.20 35.93
CA TYR A 304 21.61 -3.18 37.02
C TYR A 304 22.48 -4.44 36.82
N MET A 305 23.76 -4.25 36.48
CA MET A 305 24.76 -5.31 36.54
C MET A 305 25.90 -4.84 37.43
N GLY A 306 25.80 -5.19 38.73
CA GLY A 306 26.94 -5.22 39.65
C GLY A 306 26.85 -4.25 40.83
N SER A 307 26.33 -4.73 41.96
CA SER A 307 26.93 -4.60 43.31
C SER A 307 25.87 -4.79 44.40
N ASN A 308 25.72 -6.01 44.91
CA ASN A 308 25.85 -6.18 46.35
C ASN A 308 26.26 -7.63 46.70
N ARG A 309 27.44 -7.70 47.32
CA ARG A 309 28.04 -8.86 47.96
C ARG A 309 27.16 -9.37 49.10
N TYR A 310 27.22 -10.68 49.31
CA TYR A 310 27.30 -11.36 50.61
C TYR A 310 26.87 -10.55 51.85
N LYS A 311 25.74 -10.94 52.48
CA LYS A 311 25.62 -11.04 53.95
C LYS A 311 24.64 -12.17 54.34
N ASN A 312 25.23 -13.26 54.83
CA ASN A 312 24.86 -14.06 56.01
C ASN A 312 23.39 -14.28 56.43
N THR A 313 23.01 -15.57 56.41
CA THR A 313 22.52 -16.41 57.53
C THR A 313 21.59 -15.89 58.64
N LYS A 314 20.66 -16.80 59.00
CA LYS A 314 19.72 -16.93 60.14
C LYS A 314 18.38 -16.22 59.91
N LEU A 315 17.25 -16.93 59.93
CA LEU A 315 16.72 -17.84 60.96
C LEU A 315 15.94 -19.01 60.36
#